data_AF-A0A9D6KKI7-F1
#
_entry.id   AF-A0A9D6KKI7-F1
#
_cell.length_a   1.000
_cell.length_b   1.000
_cell.length_c   1.000
_cell.angle_alpha   90.00
_cell.angle_beta   90.00
_cell.angle_gamma   90.00
#
_symmetry.space_group_name_H-M   'P 1'
#
loop_
_entity.id
_entity.type
_entity.pdbx_description
1 polymer ?
#
loop_
_entity_poly.entity_id
_entity_poly.type
_entity_poly.pdbx_seq_one_letter_code
_entity_poly.pdbx_strand_id
1 'polypeptide(L)'
;MLLAHAIYHIVPAAELRAGVAGDTYTPARFGADGFVHCAATSASVLAVARDYFANIEGQLLVLRIDPVCLTAKLIFEAPAPIEGGGTSHLQAGDLFPHVYGPIALAAITGIAQLVRHGGEFGWPERFVPFGAFDRLGEGSTLTRQKILTAETQSRREVQETALWALRSRVHRQSSLDLVHHLRLSGRLCDSPSLR
;
A
#
# COMPACT_ATOMS: atom_id res chain seq x y z
N MET A 1 8.03 0.21 26.69
CA MET A 1 7.85 1.54 26.08
C MET A 1 7.12 1.30 24.75
N LEU A 2 5.84 1.68 24.66
CA LEU A 2 5.04 1.46 23.46
C LEU A 2 5.55 2.37 22.34
N LEU A 3 6.23 1.81 21.35
CA LEU A 3 6.48 2.46 20.06
C LEU A 3 5.15 2.50 19.29
N ALA A 4 4.22 3.33 19.75
CA ALA A 4 2.87 3.42 19.20
C ALA A 4 2.75 4.42 18.05
N HIS A 5 3.87 4.95 17.55
CA HIS A 5 3.87 5.97 16.49
C HIS A 5 4.64 5.44 15.29
N ALA A 6 4.10 5.73 14.10
CA ALA A 6 4.70 5.29 12.86
C ALA A 6 6.11 5.88 12.68
N ILE A 7 6.97 5.13 12.01
CA ILE A 7 8.26 5.61 11.52
C ILE A 7 8.19 5.79 10.01
N TYR A 8 9.11 6.56 9.45
CA TYR A 8 9.05 6.98 8.06
C TYR A 8 10.34 6.69 7.32
N HIS A 9 10.24 6.09 6.13
CA HIS A 9 11.38 5.86 5.25
C HIS A 9 11.21 6.67 3.97
N ILE A 10 12.24 7.40 3.55
CA ILE A 10 12.25 8.17 2.30
C ILE A 10 12.96 7.34 1.24
N VAL A 11 12.37 7.24 0.05
CA VAL A 11 12.92 6.44 -1.05
C VAL A 11 12.49 6.99 -2.41
N PRO A 12 13.39 7.04 -3.41
CA PRO A 12 12.99 7.27 -4.81
C PRO A 12 12.06 6.15 -5.30
N ALA A 13 11.00 6.49 -6.05
CA ALA A 13 10.02 5.50 -6.50
C ALA A 13 10.62 4.35 -7.31
N ALA A 14 11.66 4.63 -8.11
CA ALA A 14 12.38 3.61 -8.86
C ALA A 14 13.13 2.63 -7.95
N GLU A 15 13.75 3.13 -6.88
CA GLU A 15 14.47 2.31 -5.90
C GLU A 15 13.49 1.46 -5.08
N LEU A 16 12.33 2.01 -4.70
CA LEU A 16 11.28 1.23 -4.03
C LEU A 16 10.88 0.02 -4.89
N ARG A 17 10.60 0.23 -6.17
CA ARG A 17 10.21 -0.85 -7.09
C ARG A 17 11.32 -1.88 -7.26
N ALA A 18 12.57 -1.43 -7.40
CA ALA A 18 13.71 -2.32 -7.56
C ALA A 18 14.02 -3.14 -6.30
N GLY A 19 13.74 -2.58 -5.11
CA GLY A 19 14.01 -3.22 -3.82
C GLY A 19 12.91 -4.16 -3.33
N VAL A 20 11.76 -4.23 -4.01
CA VAL A 20 10.65 -5.13 -3.64
C VAL A 20 10.93 -6.54 -4.15
N ALA A 21 10.93 -7.51 -3.24
CA ALA A 21 11.06 -8.93 -3.55
C ALA A 21 10.12 -9.74 -2.66
N GLY A 22 9.16 -10.44 -3.28
CA GLY A 22 8.13 -11.19 -2.57
C GLY A 22 7.27 -10.26 -1.70
N ASP A 23 7.29 -10.49 -0.39
CA ASP A 23 6.55 -9.75 0.63
C ASP A 23 7.43 -8.77 1.42
N THR A 24 8.63 -8.47 0.93
CA THR A 24 9.57 -7.53 1.58
C THR A 24 10.08 -6.45 0.62
N TYR A 25 10.55 -5.36 1.21
CA TYR A 25 11.28 -4.28 0.57
C TYR A 25 12.65 -4.10 1.23
N THR A 26 13.71 -4.02 0.42
CA THR A 26 15.08 -3.74 0.86
C THR A 26 15.67 -2.57 0.07
N PRO A 27 16.06 -1.45 0.71
CA PRO A 27 16.70 -0.31 0.03
C PRO A 27 18.06 -0.68 -0.57
N ALA A 28 18.50 0.03 -1.61
CA ALA A 28 19.73 -0.28 -2.33
C ALA A 28 20.98 -0.19 -1.43
N ARG A 29 20.99 0.77 -0.50
CA ARG A 29 22.10 0.98 0.44
C ARG A 29 22.13 -0.01 1.61
N PHE A 30 21.11 -0.84 1.80
CA PHE A 30 21.02 -1.74 2.97
C PHE A 30 22.26 -2.62 3.13
N GLY A 31 22.83 -3.13 2.04
CA GLY A 31 24.05 -3.94 2.09
C GLY A 31 25.30 -3.19 2.54
N ALA A 32 25.37 -1.88 2.33
CA ALA A 32 26.50 -1.04 2.75
C ALA A 32 26.32 -0.52 4.18
N ASP A 33 25.10 -0.12 4.53
CA ASP A 33 24.82 0.54 5.82
C ASP A 33 24.48 -0.47 6.94
N GLY A 34 23.96 -1.65 6.59
CA GLY A 34 23.58 -2.71 7.54
C GLY A 34 22.22 -2.51 8.22
N PHE A 35 21.54 -1.39 7.94
CA PHE A 35 20.20 -1.07 8.42
C PHE A 35 19.47 -0.13 7.45
N VAL A 36 18.14 -0.05 7.57
CA VAL A 36 17.31 0.92 6.86
C VAL A 36 17.17 2.18 7.70
N HIS A 37 17.56 3.32 7.14
CA HIS A 37 17.37 4.63 7.74
C HIS A 37 15.88 5.01 7.74
N CYS A 38 15.35 5.33 8.92
CA CYS A 38 14.02 5.90 9.08
C CYS A 38 14.06 7.17 9.94
N ALA A 39 13.00 7.96 9.86
CA ALA A 39 12.76 9.16 10.62
C ALA A 39 11.53 8.98 11.52
N ALA A 40 11.54 9.58 12.71
CA ALA A 40 10.44 9.44 13.67
C ALA A 40 9.34 10.51 13.51
N THR A 41 9.62 11.63 12.83
CA THR A 41 8.68 12.76 12.73
C THR A 41 8.64 13.32 11.32
N SER A 42 7.56 14.03 10.99
CA SER A 42 7.46 14.75 9.71
C SER A 42 8.56 15.80 9.56
N ALA A 43 8.95 16.47 10.64
CA ALA A 43 10.03 17.45 10.63
C ALA A 43 11.39 16.82 10.24
N SER A 44 11.74 15.66 10.84
CA SER A 44 12.98 14.98 10.48
C SER A 44 12.93 14.37 9.08
N VAL A 45 11.76 13.91 8.61
CA VAL A 45 11.56 13.51 7.20
C VAL A 45 11.90 14.66 6.26
N LEU A 46 11.32 15.85 6.47
CA LEU A 46 11.53 16.99 5.56
C LEU A 46 12.99 17.49 5.60
N ALA A 47 13.64 17.46 6.77
CA ALA A 47 15.05 17.79 6.89
C ALA A 47 15.95 16.80 6.13
N VAL A 48 15.72 15.49 6.29
CA VAL A 48 16.44 14.43 5.56
C VAL A 48 16.18 14.53 4.05
N ALA A 49 14.94 14.79 3.64
CA ALA A 49 14.58 14.98 2.24
C ALA A 49 15.38 16.13 1.62
N ARG A 50 15.48 17.27 2.32
CA ARG A 50 16.31 18.39 1.89
C ARG A 50 17.80 18.03 1.82
N ASP A 51 18.33 17.35 2.83
CA ASP A 51 19.77 17.12 2.97
C ASP A 51 20.32 16.08 1.99
N TYR A 52 19.54 15.06 1.63
CA TYR A 52 20.02 13.93 0.82
C TYR A 52 19.34 13.82 -0.55
N PHE A 53 18.15 14.40 -0.71
CA PHE A 53 17.33 14.22 -1.92
C PHE A 53 17.08 15.54 -2.67
N ALA A 54 17.86 16.59 -2.37
CA ALA A 54 17.81 17.89 -3.05
C ALA A 54 17.79 17.78 -4.59
N ASN A 55 18.63 16.88 -5.13
CA ASN A 55 18.90 16.76 -6.56
C ASN A 55 18.35 15.47 -7.18
N ILE A 56 17.45 14.76 -6.48
CA ILE A 56 16.87 13.53 -7.03
C ILE A 56 15.98 13.87 -8.23
N GLU A 57 16.16 13.14 -9.32
CA GLU A 57 15.26 13.18 -10.46
C GLU A 57 14.12 12.16 -10.26
N GLY A 58 12.89 12.53 -10.63
CA GLY A 58 11.72 11.67 -10.51
C GLY A 58 10.95 11.80 -9.18
N GLN A 59 10.14 10.78 -8.86
CA GLN A 59 9.26 10.81 -7.70
C GLN A 59 10.00 10.40 -6.42
N LEU A 60 9.97 11.27 -5.40
CA LEU A 60 10.40 10.95 -4.05
C LEU A 60 9.20 10.54 -3.20
N LEU A 61 9.31 9.41 -2.51
CA LEU A 61 8.24 8.86 -1.68
C LEU A 61 8.62 8.91 -0.21
N VAL A 62 7.59 8.96 0.63
CA VAL A 62 7.66 8.64 2.06
C VAL A 62 6.77 7.43 2.34
N LEU A 63 7.37 6.41 2.94
CA LEU A 63 6.68 5.22 3.43
C LEU A 63 6.34 5.45 4.89
N ARG A 64 5.09 5.21 5.28
CA ARG A 64 4.65 5.15 6.68
C ARG A 64 4.67 3.70 7.14
N ILE A 65 5.49 3.42 8.14
CA ILE A 65 5.76 2.07 8.63
C ILE A 65 5.20 1.94 10.06
N ASP A 66 4.46 0.87 10.31
CA ASP A 66 4.04 0.49 11.66
C ASP A 66 5.13 -0.36 12.34
N PRO A 67 5.76 0.14 13.43
CA PRO A 67 6.79 -0.60 14.14
C PRO A 67 6.34 -1.95 14.70
N VAL A 68 5.05 -2.11 15.02
CA VAL A 68 4.50 -3.35 15.58
C VAL A 68 4.44 -4.47 14.55
N CYS A 69 4.37 -4.12 13.26
CA CYS A 69 4.36 -5.06 12.15
C CYS A 69 5.76 -5.41 11.63
N LEU A 70 6.82 -4.82 12.18
CA LEU A 70 8.19 -5.15 11.79
C LEU A 70 8.59 -6.54 12.32
N THR A 71 9.19 -7.32 11.43
CA THR A 71 9.85 -8.59 11.80
C THR A 71 11.32 -8.38 12.15
N ALA A 72 11.93 -7.30 11.66
CA ALA A 72 13.30 -6.90 11.91
C ALA A 72 13.45 -6.08 13.20
N LYS A 73 14.67 -6.08 13.77
CA LYS A 73 14.99 -5.30 14.98
C LYS A 73 14.95 -3.80 14.66
N LEU A 74 14.22 -3.05 15.46
CA LEU A 74 14.16 -1.59 15.43
C LEU A 74 14.94 -1.00 16.61
N ILE A 75 15.88 -0.09 16.34
CA ILE A 75 16.65 0.63 17.36
C ILE A 75 16.52 2.12 17.09
N PHE A 76 16.34 2.91 18.14
CA PHE A 76 16.46 4.38 18.07
C PHE A 76 17.84 4.76 18.56
N GLU A 77 18.66 5.29 17.66
CA GLU A 77 20.07 5.60 17.93
C GLU A 77 20.47 6.96 17.34
N ALA A 78 21.69 7.40 17.64
CA ALA A 78 22.20 8.66 17.10
C ALA A 78 22.19 8.65 15.56
N PRO A 79 22.12 9.83 14.91
CA PRO A 79 22.12 9.89 13.47
C PRO A 79 23.37 9.21 12.88
N ALA A 80 23.18 8.43 11.81
CA ALA A 80 24.27 7.84 11.03
C ALA A 80 24.35 8.54 9.66
N PRO A 81 24.95 9.75 9.59
CA PRO A 81 24.93 10.55 8.37
C PRO A 81 25.67 9.84 7.22
N ILE A 82 25.14 10.00 6.01
CA ILE A 82 25.77 9.49 4.79
C ILE A 82 26.68 10.58 4.23
N GLU A 83 27.89 10.21 3.79
CA GLU A 83 28.83 11.15 3.18
C GLU A 83 28.20 11.92 2.01
N GLY A 84 28.47 13.23 1.95
CA GLY A 84 27.94 14.12 0.92
C GLY A 84 26.53 14.66 1.18
N GLY A 85 25.88 14.29 2.28
CA GLY A 85 24.61 14.88 2.72
C GLY A 85 24.75 16.21 3.46
N GLY A 86 23.65 16.97 3.47
CA GLY A 86 23.49 18.13 4.37
C GLY A 86 23.37 17.73 5.84
N THR A 87 23.46 18.71 6.74
CA THR A 87 23.46 18.48 8.20
C THR A 87 22.24 19.07 8.92
N SER A 88 21.23 19.55 8.20
CA SER A 88 20.08 20.21 8.82
C SER A 88 19.23 19.27 9.68
N HIS A 89 19.22 17.97 9.37
CA HIS A 89 18.60 16.91 10.17
C HIS A 89 19.38 16.51 11.43
N LEU A 90 20.62 16.98 11.61
CA LEU A 90 21.49 16.60 12.72
C LEU A 90 21.31 17.55 13.91
N GLN A 91 20.21 17.41 14.65
CA GLN A 91 20.03 18.14 15.91
C GLN A 91 20.60 17.34 17.08
N ALA A 92 21.15 18.04 18.06
CA ALA A 92 21.73 17.40 19.24
C ALA A 92 20.66 16.65 20.05
N GLY A 93 20.88 15.36 20.27
CA GLY A 93 19.96 14.50 21.03
C GLY A 93 18.84 13.86 20.22
N ASP A 94 18.73 14.14 18.91
CA ASP A 94 17.79 13.45 18.05
C ASP A 94 18.17 11.97 17.90
N LEU A 95 17.16 11.11 18.01
CA LEU A 95 17.30 9.68 17.75
C LEU A 95 16.55 9.32 16.47
N PHE A 96 17.23 8.58 15.60
CA PHE A 96 16.70 8.08 14.35
C PHE A 96 16.38 6.58 14.47
N PRO A 97 15.18 6.15 14.06
CA PRO A 97 14.87 4.72 13.98
C PRO A 97 15.65 4.05 12.86
N HIS A 98 16.40 3.01 13.20
CA HIS A 98 17.09 2.13 12.26
C HIS A 98 16.49 0.72 12.32
N VAL A 99 16.13 0.18 11.15
CA VAL A 99 15.57 -1.16 11.01
C VAL A 99 16.64 -2.10 10.48
N TYR A 100 17.04 -3.07 11.30
CA TYR A 100 18.13 -4.01 11.01
C TYR A 100 17.61 -5.25 10.25
N GLY A 101 17.07 -5.01 9.05
CA GLY A 101 16.55 -6.05 8.16
C GLY A 101 15.65 -5.49 7.07
N PRO A 102 15.23 -6.33 6.10
CA PRO A 102 14.19 -5.98 5.13
C PRO A 102 12.90 -5.53 5.82
N ILE A 103 12.18 -4.61 5.19
CA ILE A 103 10.87 -4.15 5.67
C ILE A 103 9.78 -5.04 5.07
N ALA A 104 9.01 -5.73 5.91
CA ALA A 104 7.83 -6.45 5.44
C ALA A 104 6.83 -5.46 4.80
N LEU A 105 6.30 -5.77 3.62
CA LEU A 105 5.33 -4.90 2.93
C LEU A 105 4.06 -4.69 3.76
N ALA A 106 3.68 -5.68 4.57
CA ALA A 106 2.58 -5.58 5.52
C ALA A 106 2.81 -4.51 6.62
N ALA A 107 4.07 -4.18 6.93
CA ALA A 107 4.39 -3.10 7.85
C ALA A 107 4.25 -1.71 7.21
N ILE A 108 4.18 -1.61 5.88
CA ILE A 108 3.99 -0.35 5.15
C ILE A 108 2.50 -0.02 5.11
N THR A 109 2.05 0.78 6.07
CA THR A 109 0.64 1.20 6.22
C THR A 109 0.26 2.39 5.35
N GLY A 110 1.20 2.94 4.59
CA GLY A 110 0.94 4.04 3.69
C GLY A 110 2.14 4.47 2.86
N ILE A 111 1.87 4.96 1.67
CA ILE A 111 2.83 5.59 0.76
C ILE A 111 2.27 6.95 0.36
N ALA A 112 3.14 7.95 0.29
CA ALA A 112 2.80 9.25 -0.26
C ALA A 112 4.01 9.84 -1.00
N GLN A 113 3.74 10.76 -1.93
CA GLN A 113 4.79 11.50 -2.61
C GLN A 113 5.18 12.75 -1.80
N LEU A 114 6.49 12.99 -1.65
CA LEU A 114 7.03 14.27 -1.20
C LEU A 114 7.13 15.20 -2.39
N VAL A 115 6.29 16.24 -2.42
CA VAL A 115 6.23 17.22 -3.51
C VAL A 115 6.97 18.48 -3.09
N ARG A 116 7.70 19.09 -4.04
CA ARG A 116 8.34 20.39 -3.81
C ARG A 116 7.40 21.53 -4.12
N HIS A 117 7.34 22.51 -3.23
CA HIS A 117 6.66 23.78 -3.43
C HIS A 117 7.63 24.91 -3.11
N GLY A 118 7.99 25.72 -4.12
CA GLY A 118 8.98 26.80 -3.93
C GLY A 118 10.38 26.30 -3.56
N GLY A 119 10.77 25.11 -4.00
CA GLY A 119 12.08 24.50 -3.72
C GLY A 119 12.12 23.58 -2.49
N GLU A 120 11.21 23.76 -1.54
CA GLU A 120 11.14 22.96 -0.31
C GLU A 120 10.19 21.78 -0.45
N PHE A 121 10.50 20.66 0.21
CA PHE A 121 9.57 19.53 0.30
C PHE A 121 8.43 19.82 1.28
N GLY A 122 7.21 19.47 0.87
CA GLY A 122 6.02 19.52 1.72
C GLY A 122 5.65 18.14 2.29
N TRP A 123 5.10 18.13 3.50
CA TRP A 123 4.49 16.93 4.07
C TRP A 123 3.18 16.59 3.32
N PRO A 124 2.94 15.31 2.96
CA PRO A 124 1.76 14.93 2.19
C PRO A 124 0.48 14.96 3.03
N GLU A 125 -0.61 15.41 2.41
CA GLU A 125 -1.95 15.43 3.03
C GLU A 125 -2.56 14.02 3.17
N ARG A 126 -2.14 13.07 2.33
CA ARG A 126 -2.73 11.73 2.25
C ARG A 126 -1.68 10.67 1.97
N PHE A 127 -1.81 9.55 2.68
CA PHE A 127 -1.14 8.30 2.39
C PHE A 127 -2.12 7.31 1.75
N VAL A 128 -1.66 6.59 0.74
CA VAL A 128 -2.39 5.49 0.09
C VAL A 128 -1.80 4.14 0.47
N PRO A 129 -2.56 3.03 0.49
CA PRO A 129 -2.00 1.70 0.74
C PRO A 129 -0.95 1.30 -0.30
N PHE A 130 0.01 0.45 0.08
CA PHE A 130 1.10 -0.02 -0.80
C PHE A 130 0.59 -0.49 -2.18
N GLY A 131 -0.38 -1.40 -2.21
CA GLY A 131 -0.93 -1.93 -3.48
C GLY A 131 -1.73 -0.92 -4.33
N ALA A 132 -2.00 0.28 -3.82
CA ALA A 132 -2.57 1.37 -4.62
C ALA A 132 -1.47 2.17 -5.34
N PHE A 133 -0.24 2.19 -4.82
CA PHE A 133 0.87 2.97 -5.37
C PHE A 133 1.32 2.48 -6.74
N ASP A 134 1.44 1.16 -6.95
CA ASP A 134 1.83 0.60 -8.26
C ASP A 134 0.88 0.99 -9.41
N ARG A 135 -0.37 1.29 -9.09
CA ARG A 135 -1.38 1.73 -10.08
C ARG A 135 -1.30 3.21 -10.42
N LEU A 136 -0.49 4.00 -9.70
CA LEU A 136 -0.42 5.45 -9.89
C LEU A 136 0.51 5.88 -11.02
N GLY A 137 1.40 5.02 -11.51
CA GLY A 137 2.27 5.28 -12.67
C GLY A 137 3.18 6.50 -12.54
N GLU A 138 4.26 6.52 -13.31
CA GLU A 138 5.08 7.72 -13.45
C GLU A 138 4.26 8.81 -14.17
N GLY A 139 3.81 9.83 -13.44
CA GLY A 139 3.23 11.04 -14.01
C GLY A 139 1.77 11.38 -13.66
N SER A 140 1.13 10.70 -12.70
CA SER A 140 -0.26 11.04 -12.36
C SER A 140 -0.37 12.14 -11.29
N THR A 141 -0.37 13.41 -11.72
CA THR A 141 -1.04 14.49 -10.98
C THR A 141 -2.55 14.20 -11.05
N LEU A 142 -3.07 13.33 -10.19
CA LEU A 142 -4.48 12.97 -10.21
C LEU A 142 -5.31 14.06 -9.54
N THR A 143 -5.78 15.00 -10.35
CA THR A 143 -6.86 15.91 -9.98
C THR A 143 -8.07 15.11 -9.46
N ARG A 144 -8.69 15.60 -8.38
CA ARG A 144 -9.87 15.07 -7.65
C ARG A 144 -10.94 14.37 -8.49
N GLN A 145 -11.10 14.76 -9.75
CA GLN A 145 -12.07 14.22 -10.68
C GLN A 145 -11.81 12.74 -11.05
N LYS A 146 -10.56 12.30 -11.21
CA LYS A 146 -10.23 10.93 -11.68
C LYS A 146 -10.45 9.86 -10.59
N ILE A 147 -10.21 10.20 -9.32
CA ILE A 147 -10.36 9.27 -8.19
C ILE A 147 -11.84 8.91 -7.96
N LEU A 148 -12.73 9.90 -8.03
CA LEU A 148 -14.16 9.68 -7.85
C LEU A 148 -14.75 8.77 -8.93
N THR A 149 -14.26 8.86 -10.18
CA THR A 149 -14.73 8.00 -11.27
C THR A 149 -14.27 6.55 -11.09
N ALA A 150 -13.01 6.35 -10.70
CA ALA A 150 -12.46 5.00 -10.46
C ALA A 150 -13.15 4.28 -9.28
N GLU A 151 -13.43 5.00 -8.18
CA GLU A 151 -14.16 4.45 -7.04
C GLU A 151 -15.62 4.14 -7.38
N THR A 152 -16.26 4.96 -8.23
CA THR A 152 -17.63 4.73 -8.70
C THR A 152 -17.71 3.51 -9.62
N GLN A 153 -16.73 3.35 -10.52
CA GLN A 153 -16.64 2.20 -11.43
C GLN A 153 -16.46 0.88 -10.65
N SER A 154 -15.55 0.87 -9.68
CA SER A 154 -15.30 -0.30 -8.83
C SER A 154 -16.54 -0.68 -7.99
N ARG A 155 -17.26 0.31 -7.43
CA ARG A 155 -18.52 0.04 -6.70
C ARG A 155 -19.61 -0.54 -7.59
N ARG A 156 -19.72 -0.09 -8.85
CA ARG A 156 -20.69 -0.62 -9.82
C ARG A 156 -20.37 -2.07 -10.20
N GLU A 157 -19.11 -2.39 -10.47
CA GLU A 157 -18.69 -3.76 -10.81
C GLU A 157 -18.94 -4.75 -9.67
N VAL A 158 -18.67 -4.35 -8.42
CA VAL A 158 -18.97 -5.18 -7.24
C VAL A 158 -20.48 -5.38 -7.07
N GLN A 159 -21.29 -4.33 -7.28
CA GLN A 159 -22.74 -4.42 -7.22
C GLN A 159 -23.32 -5.29 -8.35
N GLU A 160 -22.82 -5.17 -9.57
CA GLU A 160 -23.24 -5.99 -10.71
C GLU A 160 -22.87 -7.46 -10.49
N THR A 161 -21.68 -7.74 -9.96
CA THR A 161 -21.25 -9.10 -9.61
C THR A 161 -22.13 -9.69 -8.51
N ALA A 162 -22.47 -8.90 -7.48
CA ALA A 162 -23.36 -9.33 -6.41
C ALA A 162 -24.80 -9.59 -6.90
N LEU A 163 -25.31 -8.72 -7.79
CA LEU A 163 -26.63 -8.87 -8.41
C LEU A 163 -26.70 -10.07 -9.35
N TRP A 164 -25.63 -10.32 -10.13
CA TRP A 164 -25.47 -11.54 -10.91
C TRP A 164 -25.56 -12.77 -9.99
N ALA A 165 -24.75 -12.83 -8.93
CA ALA A 165 -24.71 -13.98 -8.02
C ALA A 165 -26.07 -14.24 -7.34
N LEU A 166 -26.82 -13.18 -6.99
CA LEU A 166 -28.15 -13.29 -6.41
C LEU A 166 -29.17 -13.81 -7.45
N ARG A 167 -29.16 -13.29 -8.68
CA ARG A 167 -30.04 -13.76 -9.77
C ARG A 167 -29.76 -15.22 -10.14
N SER A 168 -28.50 -15.64 -10.19
CA SER A 168 -28.13 -17.04 -10.43
C SER A 168 -28.57 -17.98 -9.29
N ARG A 169 -28.71 -17.47 -8.06
CA ARG A 169 -29.22 -18.23 -6.92
C ARG A 169 -30.73 -18.42 -6.99
N VAL A 170 -31.48 -17.37 -7.35
CA VAL A 170 -32.94 -17.45 -7.58
C VAL A 170 -33.26 -18.41 -8.72
N HIS A 171 -32.49 -18.36 -9.82
CA HIS A 171 -32.73 -19.25 -10.95
C HIS A 171 -32.48 -20.74 -10.59
N ARG A 172 -31.47 -21.03 -9.77
CA ARG A 172 -31.22 -22.39 -9.25
C ARG A 172 -32.31 -22.86 -8.28
N GLN A 173 -32.82 -21.98 -7.42
CA GLN A 173 -33.91 -22.31 -6.51
C GLN A 173 -35.21 -22.62 -7.28
N SER A 174 -35.54 -21.82 -8.29
CA SER A 174 -36.69 -22.04 -9.17
C SER A 174 -36.61 -23.37 -9.95
N SER A 175 -35.41 -23.75 -10.40
CA SER A 175 -35.19 -25.05 -11.06
C SER A 175 -35.34 -26.24 -10.10
N LEU A 176 -34.98 -26.09 -8.83
CA LEU A 176 -35.16 -27.14 -7.81
C LEU A 176 -36.62 -27.29 -7.40
N ASP A 177 -37.35 -26.17 -7.25
CA ASP A 177 -38.78 -26.18 -6.90
C ASP A 177 -39.64 -26.80 -8.03
N LEU A 178 -39.26 -26.58 -9.30
CA LEU A 178 -39.95 -27.18 -10.45
C LEU A 178 -39.77 -28.71 -10.51
N VAL A 179 -38.57 -29.22 -10.22
CA VAL A 179 -38.30 -30.68 -10.17
C VAL A 179 -39.01 -31.32 -8.98
N HIS A 180 -39.10 -30.63 -7.85
CA HIS A 180 -39.83 -31.12 -6.69
C HIS A 180 -41.35 -31.13 -6.92
N HIS A 181 -41.89 -30.12 -7.62
CA HIS A 181 -43.32 -30.06 -7.93
C HIS A 181 -43.73 -31.09 -9.00
N LEU A 182 -42.88 -31.36 -9.99
CA LEU A 182 -43.14 -32.41 -11.00
C LEU A 182 -43.08 -33.83 -10.41
N ARG A 183 -42.25 -34.08 -9.40
CA ARG A 183 -42.26 -35.35 -8.64
C ARG A 183 -43.48 -35.53 -7.76
N LEU A 184 -44.05 -34.45 -7.23
CA LEU A 184 -45.22 -34.50 -6.34
C LEU A 184 -46.56 -34.49 -7.10
N SER A 185 -46.59 -34.05 -8.35
CA SER A 185 -47.83 -33.93 -9.15
C SER A 185 -48.12 -35.12 -10.08
N GLY A 186 -47.35 -36.22 -9.99
CA GLY A 186 -47.70 -37.51 -10.59
C GLY A 186 -47.86 -37.52 -12.12
N ARG A 187 -47.26 -36.58 -12.85
CA ARG A 187 -47.28 -36.57 -14.32
C ARG A 187 -46.01 -37.19 -14.89
N LEU A 188 -45.80 -38.48 -14.61
CA LEU A 188 -45.14 -39.36 -15.56
C LEU A 188 -46.28 -40.11 -16.24
N CYS A 189 -46.53 -39.79 -17.51
CA CYS A 189 -47.51 -40.49 -18.32
C CYS A 189 -47.07 -41.96 -18.45
N ASP A 190 -47.81 -42.87 -17.83
CA ASP A 190 -47.77 -44.29 -18.13
C ASP A 190 -48.09 -44.49 -19.61
N SER A 191 -47.22 -45.21 -20.31
CA SER A 191 -47.52 -45.76 -21.63
C SER A 191 -48.41 -46.99 -21.45
N PRO A 192 -49.50 -47.18 -22.22
CA PRO A 192 -50.31 -48.37 -22.09
C PRO A 192 -49.63 -49.55 -22.78
N SER A 193 -49.54 -50.66 -22.06
CA SER A 193 -49.25 -51.97 -22.61
C SER A 193 -50.38 -52.41 -23.54
N LEU A 194 -50.04 -52.76 -24.79
CA LEU A 194 -50.87 -53.60 -25.64
C LEU A 194 -50.21 -54.98 -25.75
N ARG A 195 -51.11 -55.97 -25.77
CA ARG A 195 -50.89 -57.42 -25.78
C ARG A 195 -50.19 -57.90 -27.04
#